data_AF-A0AAE4FSD7-F1
#
_entry.id   AF-A0AAE4FSD7-F1
#
_cell.length_a   1.000
_cell.length_b   1.000
_cell.length_c   1.000
_cell.angle_alpha   90.00
_cell.angle_beta   90.00
_cell.angle_gamma   90.00
#
_symmetry.space_group_name_H-M   'P 1'
#
loop_
_entity.id
_entity.type
_entity.pdbx_description
1 polymer ?
#
loop_
_entity_poly.entity_id
_entity_poly.type
_entity_poly.pdbx_seq_one_letter_code
_entity_poly.pdbx_strand_id
1 'polypeptide(L)'
;MIICPTCQHPNPDHAVQCENCFSALPQMNTCPNCQAPVQADASFCGQCGFNLRQIMAPPPPDMPPLPDLSVPLTPPFTDIPELTDIPELGAPESLTPVSTLPRPPIPPPPSVFSVPSTPLAQIKAQLYHIQTKIPVPIPTGLAVIHIGKPNDRIPPNIDLSGFPNSEIVSRIHADLCLDGETILLEDVGSANGTYVNNQPLPPGNRYSLKNGDRIAFGKGDLVTFIFQIMI
;
A
#
# COMPACT_ATOMS: atom_id res chain seq x y z
N MET A 1 6.94 -7.64 37.66
CA MET A 1 8.05 -6.72 37.97
C MET A 1 8.96 -6.60 36.74
N ILE A 2 9.33 -5.39 36.34
CA ILE A 2 10.20 -5.13 35.18
C ILE A 2 11.62 -4.79 35.66
N ILE A 3 12.64 -5.46 35.11
CA ILE A 3 14.04 -5.18 35.46
C ILE A 3 14.61 -4.18 34.47
N CYS A 4 15.19 -3.09 34.98
CA CYS A 4 15.81 -2.08 34.14
C CYS A 4 17.01 -2.68 33.38
N PRO A 5 17.05 -2.60 32.03
CA PRO A 5 18.16 -3.14 31.26
C PRO A 5 19.47 -2.35 31.48
N THR A 6 19.37 -1.08 31.90
CA THR A 6 20.52 -0.20 32.11
C THR A 6 21.22 -0.45 33.45
N CYS A 7 20.48 -0.56 34.55
CA CYS A 7 21.05 -0.65 35.91
C CYS A 7 20.58 -1.86 36.73
N GLN A 8 19.80 -2.76 36.13
CA GLN A 8 19.27 -3.99 36.74
C GLN A 8 18.40 -3.78 37.98
N HIS A 9 17.98 -2.55 38.24
CA HIS A 9 17.04 -2.24 39.31
C HIS A 9 15.63 -2.80 38.98
N PRO A 10 14.94 -3.47 39.91
CA PRO A 10 13.56 -3.89 39.74
C PRO A 10 12.60 -2.70 39.85
N ASN A 11 11.65 -2.58 38.93
CA ASN A 11 10.63 -1.54 38.91
C ASN A 11 9.23 -2.21 38.82
N PRO A 12 8.14 -1.51 39.20
CA PRO A 12 6.78 -2.02 39.06
C PRO A 12 6.37 -2.21 37.58
N ASP A 13 5.39 -3.09 37.31
CA ASP A 13 4.99 -3.54 35.95
C ASP A 13 4.43 -2.46 35.01
N HIS A 14 4.24 -1.24 35.51
CA HIS A 14 3.74 -0.08 34.74
C HIS A 14 4.68 1.13 34.82
N ALA A 15 5.90 0.97 35.34
CA ALA A 15 6.87 2.05 35.36
C ALA A 15 7.32 2.40 33.93
N VAL A 16 7.17 3.66 33.55
CA VAL A 16 7.64 4.19 32.24
C VAL A 16 9.15 4.52 32.27
N GLN A 17 9.67 4.81 33.46
CA GLN A 17 11.07 5.17 33.69
C GLN A 17 11.60 4.44 34.93
N CYS A 18 12.90 4.15 34.92
CA CYS A 18 13.55 3.51 36.06
C CYS A 18 13.72 4.49 37.23
N GLU A 19 13.30 4.10 38.43
CA GLU A 19 13.36 4.96 39.62
C GLU A 19 14.79 5.25 40.10
N ASN A 20 15.77 4.41 39.72
CA ASN A 20 17.16 4.54 40.16
C ASN A 20 18.06 5.28 39.16
N CYS A 21 17.86 5.03 37.85
CA CYS A 21 18.75 5.59 36.81
C CYS A 21 18.02 6.43 35.76
N PHE A 22 16.70 6.64 35.92
CA PHE A 22 15.85 7.45 35.04
C PHE A 22 15.83 7.02 33.56
N SER A 23 16.39 5.84 33.24
CA SER A 23 16.32 5.26 31.89
C SER A 23 14.90 4.80 31.57
N ALA A 24 14.45 5.01 30.33
CA ALA A 24 13.16 4.55 29.86
C ALA A 24 13.05 3.01 29.95
N LEU A 25 11.94 2.52 30.47
CA LEU A 25 11.67 1.09 30.61
C LEU A 25 10.80 0.59 29.45
N PRO A 26 11.08 -0.63 28.91
CA PRO A 26 10.32 -1.15 27.79
C PRO A 26 8.86 -1.38 28.18
N GLN A 27 7.95 -0.63 27.54
CA GLN A 27 6.52 -0.75 27.77
C GLN A 27 5.96 -1.94 26.97
N MET A 28 5.13 -2.75 27.61
CA MET A 28 4.40 -3.83 26.96
C MET A 28 2.91 -3.52 26.96
N ASN A 29 2.31 -3.60 25.77
CA ASN A 29 0.88 -3.52 25.57
C ASN A 29 0.34 -4.91 25.25
N THR A 30 -0.98 -5.04 25.23
CA THR A 30 -1.66 -6.28 24.83
C THR A 30 -2.25 -6.11 23.44
N CYS A 31 -2.02 -7.09 22.56
CA CYS A 31 -2.59 -7.08 21.22
C CYS A 31 -4.13 -7.22 21.30
N PRO A 32 -4.93 -6.32 20.71
CA PRO A 32 -6.39 -6.39 20.81
C PRO A 32 -7.00 -7.56 20.01
N ASN A 33 -6.27 -8.12 19.04
CA ASN A 33 -6.76 -9.23 18.23
C ASN A 33 -6.55 -10.60 18.87
N CYS A 34 -5.38 -10.84 19.47
CA CYS A 34 -5.02 -12.17 20.00
C CYS A 34 -4.54 -12.15 21.46
N GLN A 35 -4.59 -11.00 22.13
CA GLN A 35 -4.24 -10.82 23.54
C GLN A 35 -2.79 -11.17 23.92
N ALA A 36 -1.93 -11.39 22.94
CA ALA A 36 -0.51 -11.59 23.18
C ALA A 36 0.17 -10.29 23.66
N PRO A 37 1.18 -10.37 24.55
CA PRO A 37 2.00 -9.22 24.91
C PRO A 37 2.82 -8.75 23.70
N VAL A 38 2.82 -7.45 23.45
CA VAL A 38 3.52 -6.78 22.35
C VAL A 38 4.25 -5.55 22.91
N GLN A 39 5.37 -5.16 22.32
CA GLN A 39 6.03 -3.91 22.72
C GLN A 39 5.16 -2.71 22.35
N ALA A 40 5.16 -1.64 23.16
CA ALA A 40 4.34 -0.46 22.89
C ALA A 40 4.70 0.23 21.56
N ASP A 41 5.96 0.15 21.12
CA ASP A 41 6.42 0.64 19.82
C ASP A 41 6.34 -0.41 18.68
N ALA A 42 5.80 -1.60 18.95
CA ALA A 42 5.66 -2.63 17.92
C ALA A 42 4.66 -2.17 16.85
N SER A 43 5.06 -2.25 15.58
CA SER A 43 4.17 -1.92 14.47
C SER A 43 3.19 -3.06 14.14
N PHE A 44 3.53 -4.28 14.51
CA PHE A 44 2.75 -5.49 14.26
C PHE A 44 2.88 -6.49 15.41
N CYS A 45 1.85 -7.30 15.62
CA CYS A 45 1.86 -8.38 16.61
C CYS A 45 2.59 -9.62 16.04
N GLY A 46 3.70 -10.02 16.65
CA GLY A 46 4.47 -11.20 16.23
C GLY A 46 3.80 -12.56 16.44
N GLN A 47 2.64 -12.61 17.12
CA GLN A 47 1.89 -13.85 17.36
C GLN A 47 0.73 -14.06 16.39
N CYS A 48 0.02 -12.99 16.01
CA CYS A 48 -1.16 -13.08 15.14
C CYS A 48 -1.13 -12.15 13.92
N GLY A 49 -0.03 -11.43 13.68
CA GLY A 49 0.15 -10.56 12.51
C GLY A 49 -0.62 -9.24 12.53
N PHE A 50 -1.41 -8.95 13.58
CA PHE A 50 -2.25 -7.75 13.66
C PHE A 50 -1.43 -6.45 13.69
N ASN A 51 -1.81 -5.45 12.88
CA ASN A 51 -1.13 -4.15 12.81
C ASN A 51 -1.56 -3.23 13.96
N LEU A 52 -0.60 -2.81 14.80
CA LEU A 52 -0.87 -2.04 16.02
C LEU A 52 -0.86 -0.52 15.80
N ARG A 53 -0.32 -0.03 14.66
CA ARG A 53 -0.22 1.41 14.36
C ARG A 53 -1.57 2.05 14.04
N GLN A 54 -2.57 1.25 13.67
CA GLN A 54 -3.92 1.73 13.35
C GLN A 54 -4.75 2.20 14.56
N ILE A 55 -4.29 1.95 15.79
CA ILE A 55 -5.04 2.32 17.01
C ILE A 55 -4.67 3.74 17.51
N MET A 56 -3.58 4.33 17.01
CA MET A 56 -3.07 5.63 17.47
C MET A 56 -3.45 6.81 16.57
N ALA A 57 -4.25 6.60 15.53
CA ALA A 57 -4.80 7.71 14.76
C ALA A 57 -5.92 8.37 15.61
N PRO A 58 -5.78 9.65 16.00
CA PRO A 58 -6.90 10.35 16.61
C PRO A 58 -8.08 10.35 15.63
N PRO A 59 -9.33 10.21 16.12
CA PRO A 59 -10.49 10.35 15.26
C PRO A 59 -10.42 11.73 14.57
N PRO A 60 -10.79 11.83 13.29
CA PRO A 60 -10.87 13.12 12.61
C PRO A 60 -11.77 14.04 13.44
N PRO A 61 -11.39 15.32 13.67
CA PRO A 61 -12.24 16.24 14.39
C PRO A 61 -13.59 16.35 13.68
N ASP A 62 -14.68 16.26 14.44
CA ASP A 62 -16.04 16.43 13.96
C ASP A 62 -16.12 17.67 13.06
N MET A 63 -16.46 17.46 11.79
CA MET A 63 -16.77 18.56 10.89
C MET A 63 -17.96 19.34 11.46
N PRO A 64 -17.86 20.68 11.57
CA PRO A 64 -19.05 21.48 11.89
C PRO A 64 -20.09 21.31 10.78
N PRO A 65 -21.40 21.32 11.12
CA PRO A 65 -22.44 21.23 10.12
C PRO A 65 -22.33 22.40 9.12
N LEU A 66 -22.47 22.06 7.83
CA LEU A 66 -22.48 23.00 6.72
C LEU A 66 -23.46 24.15 6.99
N PRO A 67 -23.08 25.43 6.83
CA PRO A 67 -24.02 26.53 6.90
C PRO A 67 -24.94 26.52 5.67
N ASP A 68 -26.22 26.73 5.93
CA ASP A 68 -27.30 26.83 4.94
C ASP A 68 -27.07 28.05 4.02
N LEU A 69 -26.61 27.79 2.79
CA LEU A 69 -26.31 28.83 1.80
C LEU A 69 -27.59 29.29 1.09
N SER A 70 -28.36 30.14 1.77
CA SER A 70 -29.30 31.05 1.12
C SER A 70 -28.67 32.45 1.05
N VAL A 71 -27.88 32.72 0.00
CA VAL A 71 -27.37 34.07 -0.29
C VAL A 71 -27.70 34.44 -1.74
N PRO A 72 -28.25 35.65 -2.01
CA PRO A 72 -28.65 36.06 -3.35
C PRO A 72 -27.44 36.32 -4.27
N LEU A 73 -27.62 35.97 -5.54
CA LEU A 73 -26.74 36.30 -6.66
C LEU A 73 -26.77 37.82 -6.92
N THR A 74 -25.71 38.52 -6.52
CA THR A 74 -25.33 39.82 -7.10
C THR A 74 -23.85 39.80 -7.44
N PRO A 75 -23.45 40.13 -8.67
CA PRO A 75 -22.03 40.23 -9.02
C PRO A 75 -21.50 41.63 -8.72
N PRO A 76 -20.32 41.77 -8.11
CA PRO A 76 -19.48 42.94 -8.32
C PRO A 76 -18.49 42.63 -9.44
N PHE A 77 -18.69 43.27 -10.60
CA PHE A 77 -17.59 43.69 -11.46
C PHE A 77 -16.81 44.76 -10.72
N THR A 78 -15.51 44.60 -10.49
CA THR A 78 -14.46 45.57 -10.88
C THR A 78 -13.04 45.08 -10.56
N ASP A 79 -12.15 45.35 -11.51
CA ASP A 79 -10.71 45.57 -11.40
C ASP A 79 -9.76 44.41 -11.05
N ILE A 80 -9.24 43.79 -12.11
CA ILE A 80 -7.95 43.10 -12.12
C ILE A 80 -6.89 44.14 -12.50
N PRO A 81 -5.92 44.49 -11.63
CA PRO A 81 -4.71 45.16 -12.10
C PRO A 81 -3.81 44.14 -12.80
N GLU A 82 -3.49 44.45 -14.04
CA GLU A 82 -2.48 43.84 -14.89
C GLU A 82 -1.11 43.94 -14.20
N LEU A 83 -0.58 42.80 -13.76
CA LEU A 83 0.78 42.70 -13.21
C LEU A 83 1.69 42.16 -14.33
N THR A 84 2.20 43.13 -15.10
CA THR A 84 3.38 43.02 -15.94
C THR A 84 4.63 42.77 -15.08
N ASP A 85 5.67 42.24 -15.73
CA ASP A 85 7.05 42.01 -15.27
C ASP A 85 7.35 40.69 -14.53
N ILE A 86 7.61 39.65 -15.33
CA ILE A 86 8.56 38.62 -14.97
C ILE A 86 9.87 38.95 -15.71
N PRO A 87 10.98 39.26 -15.01
CA PRO A 87 12.26 39.48 -15.67
C PRO A 87 12.83 38.17 -16.23
N GLU A 88 13.15 38.22 -17.52
CA GLU A 88 13.89 37.24 -18.30
C GLU A 88 15.29 37.04 -17.70
N LEU A 89 15.43 36.06 -16.81
CA LEU A 89 16.73 35.65 -16.29
C LEU A 89 17.38 34.67 -17.26
N GLY A 90 18.34 35.24 -17.98
CA GLY A 90 19.25 34.66 -18.96
C GLY A 90 19.64 33.20 -18.77
N ALA A 91 19.69 32.51 -19.91
CA ALA A 91 20.45 31.30 -20.11
C ALA A 91 21.93 31.51 -19.71
N PRO A 92 22.55 30.51 -19.07
CA PRO A 92 23.97 30.28 -19.27
C PRO A 92 24.14 29.11 -20.24
N GLU A 93 24.47 29.46 -21.49
CA GLU A 93 25.36 28.62 -22.29
C GLU A 93 26.66 28.41 -21.52
N SER A 94 27.02 27.15 -21.25
CA SER A 94 28.42 26.80 -21.12
C SER A 94 28.61 25.30 -21.38
N LEU A 95 28.87 25.00 -22.64
CA LEU A 95 29.42 23.72 -23.08
C LEU A 95 30.81 23.56 -22.45
N THR A 96 30.97 22.56 -21.60
CA THR A 96 32.31 22.04 -21.26
C THR A 96 32.40 20.61 -21.78
N PRO A 97 33.42 20.26 -22.57
CA PRO A 97 33.67 18.88 -22.92
C PRO A 97 34.21 18.15 -21.68
N VAL A 98 33.40 17.24 -21.12
CA VAL A 98 33.86 16.31 -20.09
C VAL A 98 34.86 15.37 -20.75
N SER A 99 36.12 15.57 -20.39
CA SER A 99 37.25 14.74 -20.78
C SER A 99 36.99 13.28 -20.40
N THR A 100 36.76 12.42 -21.39
CA THR A 100 36.61 10.97 -21.24
C THR A 100 37.95 10.36 -20.82
N LEU A 101 38.08 10.02 -19.54
CA LEU A 101 39.08 9.06 -19.10
C LEU A 101 38.71 7.66 -19.65
N PRO A 102 39.68 6.88 -20.16
CA PRO A 102 39.43 5.49 -20.54
C PRO A 102 38.95 4.69 -19.32
N ARG A 103 37.72 4.16 -19.38
CA ARG A 103 37.21 3.23 -18.36
C ARG A 103 38.00 1.93 -18.47
N PRO A 104 38.60 1.40 -17.38
CA PRO A 104 39.24 0.10 -17.42
C PRO A 104 38.23 -0.98 -17.84
N PRO A 105 38.65 -2.02 -18.57
CA PRO A 105 37.77 -3.09 -18.99
C PRO A 105 37.18 -3.77 -17.76
N ILE A 106 35.86 -3.73 -17.64
CA ILE A 106 35.11 -4.46 -16.63
C ILE A 106 35.31 -5.95 -16.97
N PRO A 107 35.79 -6.79 -16.04
CA PRO A 107 35.86 -8.22 -16.28
C PRO A 107 34.44 -8.76 -16.55
N PRO A 108 34.27 -9.71 -17.48
CA PRO A 108 32.97 -10.32 -17.70
C PRO A 108 32.47 -10.94 -16.38
N PRO A 109 31.17 -10.81 -16.05
CA PRO A 109 30.63 -11.47 -14.87
C PRO A 109 30.88 -12.98 -15.00
N PRO A 110 31.20 -13.68 -13.89
CA PRO A 110 31.36 -15.13 -13.93
C PRO A 110 30.06 -15.75 -14.48
N SER A 111 30.21 -16.68 -15.44
CA SER A 111 29.10 -17.45 -16.00
C SER A 111 28.23 -17.99 -14.86
N VAL A 112 27.05 -17.42 -14.74
CA VAL A 112 26.01 -17.91 -13.85
C VAL A 112 25.66 -19.32 -14.31
N PHE A 113 25.97 -20.29 -13.46
CA PHE A 113 25.47 -21.64 -13.58
C PHE A 113 23.96 -21.57 -13.78
N SER A 114 23.50 -21.97 -14.96
CA SER A 114 22.08 -22.13 -15.24
C SER A 114 21.55 -23.19 -14.27
N VAL A 115 20.91 -22.74 -13.18
CA VAL A 115 20.08 -23.62 -12.36
C VAL A 115 19.03 -24.22 -13.30
N PRO A 116 18.93 -25.56 -13.40
CA PRO A 116 17.82 -26.16 -14.14
C PRO A 116 16.55 -25.77 -13.38
N SER A 117 15.83 -24.79 -13.90
CA SER A 117 14.48 -24.49 -13.46
C SER A 117 13.63 -25.68 -13.87
N THR A 118 13.46 -26.63 -12.95
CA THR A 118 12.37 -27.60 -13.01
C THR A 118 11.11 -26.79 -13.33
N PRO A 119 10.34 -27.13 -14.39
CA PRO A 119 9.14 -26.38 -14.69
C PRO A 119 8.17 -26.58 -13.53
N LEU A 120 8.15 -25.60 -12.62
CA LEU A 120 7.12 -25.48 -11.59
C LEU A 120 5.79 -25.44 -12.33
N ALA A 121 4.87 -26.31 -11.94
CA ALA A 121 3.50 -26.32 -12.44
C ALA A 121 2.93 -24.90 -12.24
N GLN A 122 2.83 -24.15 -13.33
CA GLN A 122 2.47 -22.74 -13.28
C GLN A 122 0.95 -22.67 -13.25
N ILE A 123 0.39 -22.33 -12.09
CA ILE A 123 -1.06 -22.19 -11.93
C ILE A 123 -1.55 -21.09 -12.86
N LYS A 124 -2.39 -21.47 -13.82
CA LYS A 124 -3.10 -20.52 -14.67
C LYS A 124 -4.34 -20.06 -13.92
N ALA A 125 -4.46 -18.75 -13.69
CA ALA A 125 -5.60 -18.15 -13.02
C ALA A 125 -6.07 -16.89 -13.75
N GLN A 126 -7.32 -16.51 -13.52
CA GLN A 126 -7.93 -15.31 -14.08
C GLN A 126 -8.88 -14.64 -13.09
N LEU A 127 -9.11 -13.35 -13.28
CA LEU A 127 -10.15 -12.57 -12.61
C LEU A 127 -11.30 -12.36 -13.59
N TYR A 128 -12.46 -12.95 -13.30
CA TYR A 128 -13.65 -12.82 -14.14
C TYR A 128 -14.52 -11.66 -13.66
N HIS A 129 -14.61 -10.58 -14.43
CA HIS A 129 -15.41 -9.41 -14.06
C HIS A 129 -16.90 -9.72 -14.19
N ILE A 130 -17.67 -9.60 -13.11
CA ILE A 130 -19.06 -10.06 -13.09
C ILE A 130 -19.99 -9.13 -13.90
N GLN A 131 -19.73 -7.83 -13.91
CA GLN A 131 -20.61 -6.85 -14.55
C GLN A 131 -20.46 -6.85 -16.07
N THR A 132 -19.23 -7.00 -16.58
CA THR A 132 -18.95 -6.99 -18.04
C THR A 132 -18.76 -8.38 -18.63
N LYS A 133 -18.64 -9.43 -17.80
CA LYS A 133 -18.36 -10.82 -18.21
C LYS A 133 -17.01 -10.99 -18.93
N ILE A 134 -16.08 -10.07 -18.71
CA ILE A 134 -14.75 -10.08 -19.32
C ILE A 134 -13.79 -10.83 -18.39
N PRO A 135 -13.13 -11.89 -18.86
CA PRO A 135 -12.03 -12.53 -18.13
C PRO A 135 -10.74 -11.71 -18.27
N VAL A 136 -10.06 -11.50 -17.15
CA VAL A 136 -8.74 -10.85 -17.09
C VAL A 136 -7.72 -11.90 -16.65
N PRO A 137 -6.82 -12.35 -17.54
CA PRO A 137 -5.82 -13.34 -17.17
C PRO A 137 -4.83 -12.76 -16.16
N ILE A 138 -4.48 -13.55 -15.15
CA ILE A 138 -3.45 -13.17 -14.18
C ILE A 138 -2.09 -13.52 -14.80
N PRO A 139 -1.18 -12.55 -15.02
CA PRO A 139 0.10 -12.80 -15.65
C PRO A 139 0.95 -13.72 -14.76
N THR A 140 1.38 -14.84 -15.31
CA THR A 140 2.19 -15.81 -14.59
C THR A 140 3.68 -15.49 -14.73
N GLY A 141 4.48 -15.72 -13.67
CA GLY A 141 5.94 -15.50 -13.69
C GLY A 141 6.40 -14.20 -13.01
N LEU A 142 5.47 -13.41 -12.49
CA LEU A 142 5.76 -12.29 -11.60
C LEU A 142 5.55 -12.72 -10.15
N ALA A 143 6.41 -12.30 -9.23
CA ALA A 143 6.21 -12.56 -7.81
C ALA A 143 5.07 -11.69 -7.23
N VAL A 144 4.94 -10.47 -7.74
CA VAL A 144 3.93 -9.49 -7.35
C VAL A 144 3.29 -8.91 -8.60
N ILE A 145 1.96 -8.80 -8.59
CA ILE A 145 1.15 -8.28 -9.68
C ILE A 145 0.35 -7.11 -9.15
N HIS A 146 0.63 -5.92 -9.66
CA HIS A 146 -0.03 -4.69 -9.25
C HIS A 146 -1.37 -4.52 -9.96
N ILE A 147 -2.42 -4.24 -9.19
CA ILE A 147 -3.79 -4.01 -9.67
C ILE A 147 -4.17 -2.56 -9.40
N GLY A 148 -4.70 -1.89 -10.42
CA GLY A 148 -5.22 -0.53 -10.27
C GLY A 148 -5.40 0.17 -11.60
N LYS A 149 -5.26 1.50 -11.57
CA LYS A 149 -5.34 2.37 -12.77
C LYS A 149 -3.95 2.87 -13.19
N PRO A 150 -3.75 3.25 -14.47
CA PRO A 150 -2.46 3.68 -14.97
C PRO A 150 -1.93 4.89 -14.18
N ASN A 151 -0.63 4.86 -13.90
CA ASN A 151 0.06 5.94 -13.20
C ASN A 151 1.57 5.93 -13.53
N ASP A 152 2.23 7.06 -13.31
CA ASP A 152 3.65 7.27 -13.64
C ASP A 152 4.64 6.71 -12.59
N ARG A 153 4.15 6.19 -11.45
CA ARG A 153 5.00 5.70 -10.35
C ARG A 153 5.22 4.19 -10.44
N ILE A 154 4.14 3.43 -10.37
CA ILE A 154 4.12 1.97 -10.43
C ILE A 154 3.00 1.58 -11.40
N PRO A 155 3.32 1.31 -12.69
CA PRO A 155 2.30 0.94 -13.65
C PRO A 155 1.64 -0.39 -13.22
N PRO A 156 0.31 -0.49 -13.23
CA PRO A 156 -0.36 -1.72 -12.85
C PRO A 156 -0.11 -2.80 -13.91
N ASN A 157 0.08 -4.04 -13.47
CA ASN A 157 0.09 -5.20 -14.35
C ASN A 157 -1.32 -5.56 -14.84
N ILE A 158 -2.33 -5.30 -14.00
CA ILE A 158 -3.74 -5.44 -14.34
C ILE A 158 -4.39 -4.06 -14.27
N ASP A 159 -4.69 -3.51 -15.43
CA ASP A 159 -5.37 -2.22 -15.55
C ASP A 159 -6.88 -2.39 -15.42
N LEU A 160 -7.47 -1.67 -14.45
CA LEU A 160 -8.89 -1.64 -14.17
C LEU A 160 -9.61 -0.40 -14.75
N SER A 161 -8.89 0.51 -15.44
CA SER A 161 -9.45 1.76 -15.97
C SER A 161 -10.56 1.55 -17.01
N GLY A 162 -10.47 0.47 -17.79
CA GLY A 162 -11.45 0.11 -18.83
C GLY A 162 -12.76 -0.50 -18.34
N PHE A 163 -12.95 -0.68 -17.03
CA PHE A 163 -14.15 -1.27 -16.44
C PHE A 163 -15.15 -0.19 -15.99
N PRO A 164 -16.47 -0.49 -15.99
CA PRO A 164 -17.48 0.43 -15.47
C PRO A 164 -17.21 0.76 -13.99
N ASN A 165 -17.44 2.02 -13.61
CA ASN A 165 -17.19 2.52 -12.26
C ASN A 165 -15.72 2.47 -11.82
N SER A 166 -14.75 2.40 -12.73
CA SER A 166 -13.32 2.40 -12.38
C SER A 166 -12.85 3.65 -11.59
N GLU A 167 -13.69 4.70 -11.50
CA GLU A 167 -13.46 5.86 -10.63
C GLU A 167 -13.25 5.50 -9.15
N ILE A 168 -13.93 4.45 -8.65
CA ILE A 168 -13.76 4.01 -7.26
C ILE A 168 -12.47 3.21 -7.02
N VAL A 169 -11.84 2.75 -8.10
CA VAL A 169 -10.58 2.01 -8.04
C VAL A 169 -9.42 3.00 -7.95
N SER A 170 -8.44 2.69 -7.10
CA SER A 170 -7.26 3.53 -6.91
C SER A 170 -6.23 3.24 -8.00
N ARG A 171 -5.31 4.18 -8.24
CA ARG A 171 -4.21 3.96 -9.20
C ARG A 171 -3.31 2.80 -8.76
N ILE A 172 -2.99 2.76 -7.48
CA ILE A 172 -2.33 1.65 -6.79
C ILE A 172 -3.37 1.16 -5.78
N HIS A 173 -4.00 0.02 -6.02
CA HIS A 173 -5.18 -0.42 -5.25
C HIS A 173 -4.92 -1.71 -4.47
N ALA A 174 -4.51 -2.76 -5.16
CA ALA A 174 -4.22 -4.05 -4.54
C ALA A 174 -3.09 -4.76 -5.28
N ASP A 175 -2.41 -5.65 -4.58
CA ASP A 175 -1.38 -6.51 -5.14
C ASP A 175 -1.79 -7.98 -5.01
N LEU A 176 -1.44 -8.78 -6.01
CA LEU A 176 -1.45 -10.23 -5.91
C LEU A 176 -0.02 -10.73 -5.74
N CYS A 177 0.27 -11.40 -4.63
CA CYS A 177 1.53 -12.07 -4.39
C CYS A 177 1.39 -13.56 -4.74
N LEU A 178 2.26 -14.04 -5.62
CA LEU A 178 2.37 -15.46 -5.98
C LEU A 178 3.35 -16.13 -5.02
N ASP A 179 2.84 -16.95 -4.12
CA ASP A 179 3.62 -17.74 -3.17
C ASP A 179 3.50 -19.24 -3.53
N GLY A 180 4.39 -19.67 -4.41
CA GLY A 180 4.39 -21.03 -4.95
C GLY A 180 3.09 -21.34 -5.72
N GLU A 181 2.23 -22.16 -5.11
CA GLU A 181 0.93 -22.57 -5.64
C GLU A 181 -0.25 -21.75 -5.10
N THR A 182 0.01 -20.77 -4.23
CA THR A 182 -1.04 -19.94 -3.63
C THR A 182 -0.97 -18.52 -4.16
N ILE A 183 -2.13 -17.93 -4.47
CA ILE A 183 -2.24 -16.51 -4.81
C ILE A 183 -2.80 -15.78 -3.59
N LEU A 184 -2.04 -14.81 -3.10
CA LEU A 184 -2.41 -13.98 -1.95
C LEU A 184 -2.84 -12.60 -2.45
N LEU A 185 -4.00 -12.11 -2.02
CA LEU A 185 -4.47 -10.75 -2.27
C LEU A 185 -4.13 -9.84 -1.11
N GLU A 186 -3.59 -8.67 -1.39
CA GLU A 186 -3.23 -7.64 -0.40
C GLU A 186 -3.76 -6.27 -0.87
N ASP A 187 -4.47 -5.55 -0.02
CA ASP A 187 -4.82 -4.15 -0.29
C ASP A 187 -3.64 -3.24 0.11
N VAL A 188 -3.12 -2.46 -0.82
CA VAL A 188 -1.92 -1.62 -0.63
C VAL A 188 -2.24 -0.20 -0.16
N GLY A 189 -3.44 0.02 0.38
CA GLY A 189 -3.88 1.32 0.90
C GLY A 189 -4.83 2.03 -0.06
N SER A 190 -5.74 1.29 -0.67
CA SER A 190 -6.76 1.83 -1.54
C SER A 190 -7.71 2.81 -0.83
N ALA A 191 -8.22 3.79 -1.58
CA ALA A 191 -9.11 4.82 -1.02
C ALA A 191 -10.48 4.28 -0.60
N ASN A 192 -11.00 3.28 -1.32
CA ASN A 192 -12.34 2.71 -1.10
C ASN A 192 -12.33 1.31 -0.49
N GLY A 193 -11.14 0.75 -0.22
CA GLY A 193 -10.93 -0.58 0.34
C GLY A 193 -11.08 -1.71 -0.69
N THR A 194 -10.47 -2.85 -0.40
CA THR A 194 -10.71 -4.12 -1.09
C THR A 194 -11.62 -5.03 -0.24
N TYR A 195 -12.49 -5.81 -0.87
CA TYR A 195 -13.41 -6.71 -0.17
C TYR A 195 -13.33 -8.11 -0.78
N VAL A 196 -13.31 -9.13 0.07
CA VAL A 196 -13.35 -10.54 -0.35
C VAL A 196 -14.59 -11.19 0.27
N ASN A 197 -15.43 -11.81 -0.56
CA ASN A 197 -16.68 -12.45 -0.15
C ASN A 197 -17.55 -11.54 0.73
N ASN A 198 -17.70 -10.28 0.32
CA ASN A 198 -18.43 -9.22 1.02
C ASN A 198 -17.85 -8.78 2.37
N GLN A 199 -16.67 -9.28 2.75
CA GLN A 199 -15.94 -8.84 3.95
C GLN A 199 -14.79 -7.91 3.56
N PRO A 200 -14.59 -6.78 4.28
CA PRO A 200 -13.47 -5.89 4.01
C PRO A 200 -12.14 -6.59 4.30
N LEU A 201 -11.20 -6.49 3.37
CA LEU A 201 -9.80 -6.87 3.57
C LEU A 201 -9.07 -5.63 4.11
N PRO A 202 -8.57 -5.66 5.37
CA PRO A 202 -7.81 -4.54 5.89
C PRO A 202 -6.55 -4.28 5.04
N PRO A 203 -6.17 -3.02 4.80
CA PRO A 203 -4.96 -2.71 4.05
C PRO A 203 -3.71 -3.30 4.72
N GLY A 204 -2.85 -3.92 3.91
CA GLY A 204 -1.65 -4.65 4.33
C GLY A 204 -1.90 -6.09 4.79
N ASN A 205 -3.16 -6.53 4.94
CA ASN A 205 -3.45 -7.93 5.25
C ASN A 205 -3.47 -8.76 3.97
N ARG A 206 -2.89 -9.96 4.05
CA ARG A 206 -2.89 -10.94 2.95
C ARG A 206 -4.03 -11.94 3.12
N TYR A 207 -4.77 -12.15 2.05
CA TYR A 207 -5.84 -13.15 1.96
C TYR A 207 -5.48 -14.21 0.92
N SER A 208 -5.50 -15.49 1.31
CA SER A 208 -5.28 -16.61 0.39
C SER A 208 -6.52 -16.84 -0.47
N LEU A 209 -6.40 -16.52 -1.76
CA LEU A 209 -7.48 -16.67 -2.72
C LEU A 209 -7.72 -18.13 -3.08
N LYS A 210 -9.00 -18.50 -3.13
CA LYS A 210 -9.50 -19.80 -3.54
C LYS A 210 -10.37 -19.65 -4.77
N ASN A 211 -10.37 -20.68 -5.62
CA ASN A 211 -11.22 -20.72 -6.79
C ASN A 211 -12.69 -20.44 -6.43
N GLY A 212 -13.28 -19.43 -7.07
CA GLY A 212 -14.64 -18.97 -6.81
C GLY A 212 -14.76 -17.76 -5.88
N ASP A 213 -13.67 -17.29 -5.26
CA ASP A 213 -13.72 -16.14 -4.36
C ASP A 213 -14.15 -14.87 -5.09
N ARG A 214 -15.04 -14.11 -4.44
CA ARG A 214 -15.55 -12.84 -4.96
C ARG A 214 -14.71 -11.69 -4.41
N ILE A 215 -14.07 -10.94 -5.29
CA ILE A 215 -13.19 -9.81 -4.96
C ILE A 215 -13.84 -8.52 -5.47
N ALA A 216 -14.12 -7.57 -4.59
CA ALA A 216 -14.58 -6.25 -4.98
C ALA A 216 -13.52 -5.19 -4.68
N PHE A 217 -13.27 -4.33 -5.66
CA PHE A 217 -12.36 -3.20 -5.55
C PHE A 217 -13.16 -1.92 -5.33
N GLY A 218 -13.21 -1.50 -4.08
CA GLY A 218 -14.06 -0.42 -3.58
C GLY A 218 -15.44 -0.88 -3.13
N LYS A 219 -16.11 0.00 -2.38
CA LYS A 219 -17.40 -0.27 -1.73
C LYS A 219 -18.54 -0.39 -2.74
N GLY A 220 -19.53 -1.23 -2.42
CA GLY A 220 -20.80 -1.31 -3.15
C GLY A 220 -20.80 -2.26 -4.34
N ASP A 221 -19.81 -3.14 -4.45
CA ASP A 221 -19.76 -4.20 -5.47
C ASP A 221 -19.86 -3.66 -6.92
N LEU A 222 -19.40 -2.43 -7.15
CA LEU A 222 -19.48 -1.79 -8.47
C LEU A 222 -18.42 -2.34 -9.43
N VAL A 223 -17.26 -2.70 -8.90
CA VAL A 223 -16.14 -3.33 -9.61
C VAL A 223 -15.83 -4.64 -8.90
N THR A 224 -16.32 -5.75 -9.46
CA THR A 224 -16.23 -7.05 -8.77
C THR A 224 -15.80 -8.14 -9.72
N PHE A 225 -14.89 -8.97 -9.24
CA PHE A 225 -14.30 -10.09 -9.95
C PHE A 225 -14.56 -11.39 -9.19
N ILE A 226 -14.62 -12.49 -9.92
CA ILE A 226 -14.53 -13.84 -9.37
C ILE A 226 -13.15 -14.39 -9.72
N PHE A 227 -12.40 -14.80 -8.72
CA PHE A 227 -11.13 -15.47 -8.92
C PHE A 227 -11.37 -16.89 -9.45
N GLN A 228 -10.72 -17.25 -10.55
CA GLN A 228 -10.88 -18.55 -11.19
C GLN A 228 -9.53 -19.19 -11.49
N ILE A 229 -9.37 -20.43 -11.06
CA ILE A 229 -8.22 -21.27 -11.43
C ILE A 229 -8.60 -22.05 -12.70
N MET A 230 -7.75 -21.96 -13.72
CA MET A 230 -7.87 -22.68 -14.98
C MET A 230 -7.16 -24.03 -14.80
N ILE A 231 -7.94 -25.04 -14.45
CA ILE A 231 -7.54 -26.45 -14.39
C ILE A 231 -7.54 -27.09 -15.77
#